data_AF-A0AAW1MKL1-F1
#
_entry.id   AF-A0AAW1MKL1-F1
#
_cell.length_a   1.000
_cell.length_b   1.000
_cell.length_c   1.000
_cell.angle_alpha   90.00
_cell.angle_beta   90.00
_cell.angle_gamma   90.00
#
_symmetry.space_group_name_H-M   'P 1'
#
loop_
_entity.id
_entity.type
_entity.pdbx_description
1 polymer ?
#
loop_
_entity_poly.entity_id
_entity_poly.type
_entity_poly.pdbx_seq_one_letter_code
_entity_poly.pdbx_strand_id
1 'polypeptide(L)'
;MDSDSDYVTSYSVDERITEAIRLAKTEEEELNRQKDVQRKYSFERYYNENRSDDTAIFNLKGLHFLTFRHDKIKFRFQPSDIVWTNRSIFFDCSLRYRRNYWVLRRDTFPANYKPRIYNLFYKKDPSFSVNDSKIIDVLLTIYEILVDWSKKHEEFHRRRYEDYKAGLDIYLHSEEEELFLTADEIRDLHEKRYQILQRMVEEEELFLTADEIRDLHEKRYQILQRMVPPNID
;
A
#
# COMPACT_ATOMS: atom_id res chain seq x y z
N MET A 1 -57.08 -7.13 60.28
CA MET A 1 -56.50 -5.78 60.15
C MET A 1 -55.11 -5.99 59.61
N ASP A 2 -55.00 -5.70 58.32
CA ASP A 2 -53.85 -5.89 57.46
C ASP A 2 -52.72 -4.95 57.86
N SER A 3 -51.50 -5.47 57.81
CA SER A 3 -50.28 -4.66 57.79
C SER A 3 -49.26 -5.40 56.93
N ASP A 4 -49.54 -5.44 55.63
CA ASP A 4 -48.52 -5.68 54.60
C ASP A 4 -47.50 -4.54 54.71
N SER A 5 -46.36 -4.84 55.31
CA SER A 5 -45.21 -3.95 55.25
C SER A 5 -44.62 -4.08 53.85
N ASP A 6 -44.88 -3.08 53.00
CA ASP A 6 -44.20 -2.90 51.72
C ASP A 6 -42.67 -2.91 51.93
N TYR A 7 -42.04 -4.04 51.63
CA TYR A 7 -40.59 -4.12 51.47
C TYR A 7 -40.21 -3.36 50.20
N VAL A 8 -40.01 -2.05 50.33
CA VAL A 8 -39.34 -1.25 49.30
C VAL A 8 -37.88 -1.70 49.26
N THR A 9 -37.54 -2.51 48.27
CA THR A 9 -36.15 -2.89 47.98
C THR A 9 -35.39 -1.65 47.52
N SER A 10 -34.77 -0.94 48.46
CA SER A 10 -33.80 0.10 48.14
C SER A 10 -32.54 -0.59 47.61
N TYR A 11 -32.36 -0.56 46.28
CA TYR A 11 -31.09 -0.95 45.65
C TYR A 11 -29.93 -0.33 46.42
N SER A 12 -28.92 -1.15 46.73
CA SER A 12 -27.71 -0.65 47.38
C SER A 12 -27.09 0.44 46.49
N VAL A 13 -26.45 1.45 47.09
CA VAL A 13 -25.88 2.59 46.36
C VAL A 13 -24.98 2.12 45.20
N ASP A 14 -24.27 1.01 45.38
CA ASP A 14 -23.37 0.41 44.40
C ASP A 14 -24.11 -0.19 43.19
N GLU A 15 -25.30 -0.77 43.38
CA GLU A 15 -26.13 -1.28 42.27
C GLU A 15 -26.65 -0.13 41.40
N ARG A 16 -27.03 1.00 42.00
CA ARG A 16 -27.45 2.21 41.26
C ARG A 16 -26.31 2.84 40.47
N ILE A 17 -25.10 2.89 41.04
CA ILE A 17 -23.90 3.38 40.35
C ILE A 17 -23.55 2.45 39.18
N THR A 18 -23.60 1.14 39.39
CA THR A 18 -23.32 0.14 38.34
C THR A 18 -24.31 0.25 37.18
N GLU A 19 -25.61 0.40 37.49
CA GLU A 19 -26.65 0.54 36.48
C GLU A 19 -26.53 1.86 35.71
N ALA A 20 -26.20 2.97 36.39
CA ALA A 20 -25.94 4.25 35.73
C ALA A 20 -24.72 4.19 34.80
N ILE A 21 -23.63 3.54 35.21
CA ILE A 21 -22.46 3.31 34.35
C ILE A 21 -22.83 2.43 33.14
N ARG A 22 -23.66 1.40 33.34
CA ARG A 22 -24.13 0.52 32.26
C ARG A 22 -24.96 1.29 31.24
N LEU A 23 -25.95 2.06 31.69
CA LEU A 23 -26.80 2.89 30.85
C LEU A 23 -25.97 3.91 30.06
N ALA A 24 -25.04 4.62 30.71
CA ALA A 24 -24.17 5.58 30.05
C ALA A 24 -23.30 4.94 28.94
N LYS A 25 -22.78 3.72 29.18
CA LYS A 25 -22.06 2.96 28.15
C LYS A 25 -22.95 2.57 26.99
N THR A 26 -24.17 2.10 27.25
CA THR A 26 -25.12 1.72 26.20
C THR A 26 -25.55 2.93 25.35
N GLU A 27 -25.80 4.08 25.97
CA GLU A 27 -26.11 5.32 25.26
C GLU A 27 -24.93 5.80 24.39
N GLU A 28 -23.70 5.71 24.90
CA GLU A 28 -22.49 6.03 24.14
C GLU A 28 -22.29 5.08 22.95
N GLU A 29 -22.51 3.77 23.14
CA GLU A 29 -22.45 2.75 22.09
C GLU A 29 -23.47 3.00 20.99
N GLU A 30 -24.72 3.34 21.36
CA GLU A 30 -25.78 3.63 20.39
C GLU A 30 -25.50 4.93 19.61
N LEU A 31 -25.02 5.97 20.29
CA LEU A 31 -24.59 7.22 19.63
C LEU A 31 -23.44 6.96 18.64
N ASN A 32 -22.46 6.14 19.02
CA ASN A 32 -21.35 5.77 18.15
C ASN A 32 -21.83 4.93 16.96
N ARG A 33 -22.81 4.05 17.16
CA ARG A 33 -23.43 3.26 16.09
C ARG A 33 -24.14 4.15 15.07
N GLN A 34 -24.94 5.11 15.53
CA GLN A 34 -25.62 6.06 14.66
C GLN A 34 -24.63 6.91 13.85
N LYS A 35 -23.55 7.38 14.48
CA LYS A 35 -22.46 8.08 13.80
C LYS A 35 -21.81 7.19 12.74
N ASP A 36 -21.56 5.92 13.03
CA ASP A 36 -20.93 5.00 12.07
C ASP A 36 -21.83 4.75 10.84
N VAL A 37 -23.15 4.60 11.04
CA VAL A 37 -24.13 4.49 9.96
C VAL A 37 -24.12 5.73 9.07
N GLN A 38 -24.13 6.93 9.68
CA GLN A 38 -24.06 8.18 8.94
C GLN A 38 -22.73 8.31 8.16
N ARG A 39 -21.61 7.96 8.78
CA ARG A 39 -20.28 7.98 8.12
C ARG A 39 -20.23 7.04 6.94
N LYS A 40 -20.77 5.82 7.08
CA LYS A 40 -20.89 4.86 5.98
C LYS A 40 -21.63 5.48 4.78
N TYR A 41 -22.80 6.08 5.04
CA TYR A 41 -23.59 6.74 4.00
C TYR A 41 -22.81 7.88 3.32
N SER A 42 -22.14 8.75 4.09
CA SER A 42 -21.35 9.85 3.54
C SER A 42 -20.21 9.38 2.64
N PHE A 43 -19.50 8.30 3.02
CA PHE A 43 -18.43 7.73 2.22
C PHE A 43 -18.94 7.06 0.93
N GLU A 44 -20.03 6.30 1.02
CA GLU A 44 -20.65 5.67 -0.15
C GLU A 44 -21.17 6.73 -1.12
N ARG A 45 -21.81 7.78 -0.60
CA ARG A 45 -22.26 8.93 -1.38
C ARG A 45 -21.11 9.62 -2.08
N TYR A 46 -20.05 9.98 -1.35
CA TYR A 46 -18.87 10.63 -1.93
C TYR A 46 -18.25 9.77 -3.04
N TYR A 47 -18.11 8.46 -2.81
CA TYR A 47 -17.59 7.54 -3.83
C TYR A 47 -18.46 7.55 -5.08
N ASN A 48 -19.78 7.39 -4.93
CA ASN A 48 -20.70 7.32 -6.08
C ASN A 48 -20.77 8.63 -6.88
N GLU A 49 -20.74 9.78 -6.20
CA GLU A 49 -20.78 11.10 -6.85
C GLU A 49 -19.49 11.40 -7.64
N ASN A 50 -18.34 10.89 -7.18
CA ASN A 50 -17.03 11.25 -7.74
C ASN A 50 -16.38 10.14 -8.58
N ARG A 51 -16.94 8.92 -8.62
CA ARG A 51 -16.33 7.80 -9.36
C ARG A 51 -16.24 8.06 -10.87
N SER A 52 -17.15 8.84 -11.43
CA SER A 52 -17.19 9.16 -12.87
C SER A 52 -16.54 10.50 -13.23
N ASP A 53 -16.03 11.24 -12.24
CA ASP A 53 -15.35 12.51 -12.46
C ASP A 53 -13.85 12.26 -12.67
N ASP A 54 -13.35 12.58 -13.86
CA ASP A 54 -11.93 12.40 -14.23
C ASP A 54 -10.97 13.21 -13.33
N THR A 55 -11.46 14.27 -12.68
CA THR A 55 -10.67 15.10 -11.76
C THR A 55 -10.68 14.58 -10.32
N ALA A 56 -11.56 13.64 -10.00
CA ALA A 56 -11.65 13.06 -8.67
C ALA A 56 -10.46 12.16 -8.35
N ILE A 57 -10.19 12.03 -7.04
CA ILE A 57 -9.07 11.22 -6.53
C ILE A 57 -9.07 9.78 -7.04
N PHE A 58 -10.25 9.22 -7.35
CA PHE A 58 -10.41 7.83 -7.79
C PHE A 58 -9.90 7.57 -9.21
N ASN A 59 -9.79 8.62 -10.03
CA ASN A 59 -9.41 8.53 -11.44
C ASN A 59 -8.02 9.13 -11.70
N LEU A 60 -7.28 9.47 -10.65
CA LEU A 60 -5.90 9.93 -10.77
C LEU A 60 -4.99 8.81 -11.29
N LYS A 61 -4.18 9.11 -12.31
CA LYS A 61 -3.27 8.14 -12.94
C LYS A 61 -2.33 7.54 -11.90
N GLY A 62 -2.15 6.23 -11.97
CA GLY A 62 -1.29 5.48 -11.05
C GLY A 62 -1.84 5.34 -9.64
N LEU A 63 -2.99 5.91 -9.29
CA LEU A 63 -3.62 5.74 -7.98
C LEU A 63 -4.81 4.78 -8.06
N HIS A 64 -4.65 3.60 -7.47
CA HIS A 64 -5.63 2.51 -7.55
C HIS A 64 -6.21 2.22 -6.16
N PHE A 65 -7.47 2.58 -5.93
CA PHE A 65 -8.15 2.28 -4.66
C PHE A 65 -8.59 0.80 -4.60
N LEU A 66 -8.00 0.04 -3.67
CA LEU A 66 -8.37 -1.34 -3.37
C LEU A 66 -9.55 -1.42 -2.40
N THR A 67 -9.71 -0.42 -1.54
CA THR A 67 -10.81 -0.30 -0.59
C THR A 67 -11.02 1.16 -0.26
N PHE A 68 -12.25 1.65 -0.38
CA PHE A 68 -12.63 2.98 0.07
C PHE A 68 -13.93 2.89 0.88
N ARG A 69 -13.79 2.81 2.20
CA ARG A 69 -14.91 2.69 3.14
C ARG A 69 -14.65 3.58 4.35
N HIS A 70 -15.70 3.88 5.11
CA HIS A 70 -15.63 4.76 6.30
C HIS A 70 -14.75 4.21 7.44
N ASP A 71 -14.50 2.89 7.47
CA ASP A 71 -13.67 2.22 8.47
C ASP A 71 -12.21 2.03 8.03
N LYS A 72 -12.00 2.00 6.71
CA LYS A 72 -10.76 1.51 6.10
C LYS A 72 -10.60 2.04 4.68
N ILE A 73 -9.42 2.58 4.41
CA ILE A 73 -9.00 2.99 3.07
C ILE A 73 -7.74 2.21 2.71
N LYS A 74 -7.68 1.68 1.50
CA LYS A 74 -6.51 1.03 0.93
C LYS A 74 -6.35 1.48 -0.50
N PHE A 75 -5.14 1.85 -0.87
CA PHE A 75 -4.80 2.16 -2.24
C PHE A 75 -3.40 1.63 -2.57
N ARG A 76 -3.16 1.47 -3.86
CA ARG A 76 -1.87 1.20 -4.46
C ARG A 76 -1.50 2.37 -5.35
N PHE A 77 -0.28 2.86 -5.22
CA PHE A 77 0.29 3.83 -6.14
C PHE A 77 1.31 3.12 -7.04
N GLN A 78 1.16 3.26 -8.35
CA GLN A 78 2.01 2.64 -9.36
C GLN A 78 2.69 3.74 -10.20
N PRO A 79 3.97 4.06 -9.90
CA PRO A 79 4.73 5.10 -10.61
C PRO A 79 4.77 4.94 -12.13
N SER A 80 4.82 3.70 -12.63
CA SER A 80 4.91 3.40 -14.07
C SER A 80 3.73 3.89 -14.90
N ASP A 81 2.60 4.21 -14.25
CA ASP A 81 1.41 4.72 -14.93
C ASP A 81 1.48 6.24 -15.16
N ILE A 82 2.47 6.91 -14.56
CA ILE A 82 2.64 8.37 -14.57
C ILE A 82 3.93 8.76 -15.30
N VAL A 83 5.02 8.07 -14.99
CA VAL A 83 6.35 8.32 -15.54
C VAL A 83 6.94 7.02 -16.06
N TRP A 84 7.97 7.11 -16.89
CA TRP A 84 8.63 5.94 -17.41
C TRP A 84 9.61 5.38 -16.38
N THR A 85 9.17 4.34 -15.66
CA THR A 85 9.95 3.67 -14.62
C THR A 85 9.53 2.21 -14.49
N ASN A 86 10.22 1.44 -13.65
CA ASN A 86 10.00 0.00 -13.53
C ASN A 86 8.57 -0.31 -13.06
N ARG A 87 7.86 -1.16 -13.82
CA ARG A 87 6.49 -1.62 -13.52
C ARG A 87 6.42 -2.48 -12.26
N SER A 88 7.54 -3.06 -11.81
CA SER A 88 7.60 -3.83 -10.57
C SER A 88 7.48 -2.97 -9.32
N ILE A 89 7.73 -1.65 -9.43
CA ILE A 89 7.68 -0.73 -8.30
C ILE A 89 6.23 -0.30 -8.08
N PHE A 90 5.73 -0.53 -6.86
CA PHE A 90 4.43 -0.02 -6.41
C PHE A 90 4.45 0.25 -4.90
N PHE A 91 3.62 1.19 -4.48
CA PHE A 91 3.48 1.57 -3.08
C PHE A 91 2.07 1.31 -2.58
N ASP A 92 1.92 0.36 -1.67
CA ASP A 92 0.66 0.06 -1.01
C ASP A 92 0.52 0.92 0.24
N CYS A 93 -0.70 1.37 0.51
CA CYS A 93 -1.08 2.11 1.71
C CYS A 93 -2.37 1.54 2.30
N SER A 94 -2.40 1.39 3.62
CA SER A 94 -3.62 1.03 4.36
C SER A 94 -3.82 1.99 5.52
N LEU A 95 -4.95 2.67 5.49
CA LEU A 95 -5.46 3.51 6.56
C LEU A 95 -6.58 2.80 7.32
N ARG A 96 -6.69 3.10 8.61
CA ARG A 96 -7.78 2.62 9.45
C ARG A 96 -8.35 3.78 10.25
N TYR A 97 -9.66 3.82 10.40
CA TYR A 97 -10.30 4.77 11.30
C TYR A 97 -10.25 4.25 12.74
N ARG A 98 -9.76 5.05 13.68
CA ARG A 98 -9.66 4.74 15.12
C ARG A 98 -9.85 6.01 15.94
N ARG A 99 -10.70 5.94 16.98
CA ARG A 99 -10.90 7.01 17.97
C ARG A 99 -11.15 8.39 17.32
N ASN A 100 -12.01 8.44 16.30
CA ASN A 100 -12.37 9.63 15.53
C ASN A 100 -11.31 10.18 14.56
N TYR A 101 -10.21 9.45 14.33
CA TYR A 101 -9.15 9.84 13.41
C TYR A 101 -8.73 8.71 12.47
N TRP A 102 -8.24 9.08 11.29
CA TRP A 102 -7.57 8.20 10.35
C TRP A 102 -6.11 8.00 10.75
N VAL A 103 -5.68 6.75 10.81
CA VAL A 103 -4.29 6.39 11.12
C VAL A 103 -3.70 5.54 10.01
N LEU A 104 -2.42 5.79 9.71
CA LEU A 104 -1.63 4.96 8.81
C LEU A 104 -1.30 3.64 9.50
N ARG A 105 -1.81 2.52 8.96
CA ARG A 105 -1.64 1.19 9.55
C ARG A 105 -0.46 0.43 8.94
N ARG A 106 -0.33 0.46 7.61
CA ARG A 106 0.75 -0.19 6.85
C ARG A 106 1.00 0.61 5.59
N ASP A 107 2.26 0.70 5.20
CA ASP A 107 2.68 1.29 3.95
C ASP A 107 3.97 0.66 3.42
N THR A 108 4.20 0.80 2.12
CA THR A 108 5.48 0.48 1.47
C THR A 108 6.13 1.71 0.84
N PHE A 109 5.85 2.92 1.35
CA PHE A 109 6.35 4.16 0.75
C PHE A 109 7.89 4.23 0.70
N PRO A 110 8.48 5.03 -0.21
CA PRO A 110 9.92 5.26 -0.24
C PRO A 110 10.45 5.81 1.08
N ALA A 111 11.56 5.24 1.58
CA ALA A 111 12.09 5.57 2.91
C ALA A 111 12.40 7.06 3.09
N ASN A 112 12.92 7.71 2.06
CA ASN A 112 13.23 9.14 2.03
C ASN A 112 11.98 10.04 2.01
N TYR A 113 10.81 9.51 1.63
CA TYR A 113 9.55 10.26 1.57
C TYR A 113 8.60 9.91 2.72
N LYS A 114 8.79 8.78 3.41
CA LYS A 114 8.02 8.39 4.61
C LYS A 114 7.90 9.52 5.64
N PRO A 115 8.96 10.24 6.06
CA PRO A 115 8.81 11.29 7.05
C PRO A 115 7.83 12.39 6.63
N ARG A 116 7.83 12.77 5.35
CA ARG A 116 6.92 13.79 4.82
C ARG A 116 5.47 13.33 4.89
N ILE A 117 5.20 12.07 4.53
CA ILE A 117 3.87 11.47 4.60
C ILE A 117 3.41 11.29 6.04
N TYR A 118 4.27 10.78 6.92
CA TYR A 118 3.95 10.53 8.32
C TYR A 118 3.62 11.83 9.07
N ASN A 119 4.30 12.93 8.73
CA ASN A 119 4.02 14.26 9.28
C ASN A 119 2.60 14.76 8.94
N LEU A 120 1.93 14.21 7.91
CA LEU A 120 0.52 14.54 7.62
C LEU A 120 -0.42 13.98 8.69
N PHE A 121 -0.11 12.81 9.24
CA PHE A 121 -0.92 12.11 10.24
C PHE A 121 -0.51 12.41 11.68
N TYR A 122 0.79 12.62 11.90
CA TYR A 122 1.42 12.73 13.21
C TYR A 122 2.24 14.03 13.22
N LYS A 123 1.64 15.15 13.64
CA LYS A 123 2.40 16.39 13.87
C LYS A 123 3.36 16.19 15.07
N LYS A 124 4.33 17.09 15.24
CA LYS A 124 5.33 17.07 16.34
C LYS A 124 4.75 17.16 17.76
N ASP A 125 3.43 17.15 17.92
CA ASP A 125 2.69 17.18 19.18
C ASP A 125 1.62 16.07 19.10
N PRO A 126 1.20 15.42 20.21
CA PRO A 126 0.54 14.11 20.19
C PRO A 126 -0.91 14.12 19.69
N SER A 127 -1.31 15.14 18.91
CA SER A 127 -2.61 15.20 18.25
C SER A 127 -2.60 14.39 16.95
N PHE A 128 -3.43 13.36 16.87
CA PHE A 128 -3.88 12.81 15.60
C PHE A 128 -4.64 13.91 14.85
N SER A 129 -4.19 14.24 13.63
CA SER A 129 -4.65 15.44 12.92
C SER A 129 -5.75 15.19 11.88
N VAL A 130 -5.92 13.93 11.46
CA VAL A 130 -6.71 13.57 10.27
C VAL A 130 -8.04 12.98 10.67
N ASN A 131 -9.11 13.74 10.49
CA ASN A 131 -10.50 13.29 10.63
C ASN A 131 -11.14 13.12 9.23
N ASP A 132 -12.42 12.77 9.17
CA ASP A 132 -13.12 12.55 7.89
C ASP A 132 -13.13 13.78 6.98
N SER A 133 -13.22 15.00 7.53
CA SER A 133 -13.23 16.21 6.72
C SER A 133 -11.90 16.50 6.02
N LYS A 134 -10.80 15.90 6.47
CA LYS A 134 -9.45 16.14 5.93
C LYS A 134 -8.87 14.96 5.17
N ILE A 135 -9.53 13.79 5.21
CA ILE A 135 -8.94 12.55 4.70
C ILE A 135 -8.67 12.62 3.20
N ILE A 136 -9.58 13.24 2.44
CA ILE A 136 -9.41 13.40 0.99
C ILE A 136 -8.20 14.27 0.67
N ASP A 137 -8.09 15.44 1.31
CA ASP A 137 -6.95 16.35 1.13
C ASP A 137 -5.63 15.67 1.46
N VAL A 138 -5.59 14.90 2.55
CA VAL A 138 -4.40 14.14 2.94
C VAL A 138 -4.06 13.08 1.89
N LEU A 139 -5.04 12.36 1.35
CA LEU A 139 -4.80 11.38 0.28
C LEU A 139 -4.27 12.05 -1.00
N LEU A 140 -4.78 13.23 -1.36
CA LEU A 140 -4.28 14.03 -2.47
C LEU A 140 -2.83 14.49 -2.23
N THR A 141 -2.52 14.98 -1.03
CA THR A 141 -1.15 15.36 -0.68
C THR A 141 -0.19 14.16 -0.74
N ILE A 142 -0.62 12.98 -0.28
CA ILE A 142 0.19 11.75 -0.41
C ILE A 142 0.44 11.44 -1.88
N TYR A 143 -0.59 11.52 -2.72
CA TYR A 143 -0.46 11.32 -4.16
C TYR A 143 0.56 12.28 -4.78
N GLU A 144 0.46 13.59 -4.51
CA GLU A 144 1.41 14.60 -5.00
C GLU A 144 2.85 14.31 -4.58
N ILE A 145 3.05 13.92 -3.32
CA ILE A 145 4.35 13.53 -2.77
C ILE A 145 4.93 12.32 -3.52
N LEU A 146 4.11 11.32 -3.85
CA LEU A 146 4.54 10.13 -4.59
C LEU A 146 4.77 10.42 -6.08
N VAL A 147 4.01 11.34 -6.68
CA VAL A 147 4.27 11.86 -8.03
C VAL A 147 5.62 12.58 -8.10
N ASP A 148 5.92 13.44 -7.13
CA ASP A 148 7.24 14.10 -7.04
C ASP A 148 8.38 13.09 -6.91
N TRP A 149 8.21 12.06 -6.06
CA TRP A 149 9.18 10.97 -5.97
C TRP A 149 9.37 10.28 -7.33
N SER A 150 8.28 9.98 -8.03
CA SER A 150 8.31 9.26 -9.30
C SER A 150 9.09 10.02 -10.37
N LYS A 151 8.84 11.34 -10.49
CA LYS A 151 9.57 12.22 -11.42
C LYS A 151 11.07 12.29 -11.11
N LYS A 152 11.43 12.39 -9.84
CA LYS A 152 12.84 12.40 -9.41
C LYS A 152 13.52 11.05 -9.64
N HIS A 153 12.78 9.97 -9.46
CA HIS A 153 13.27 8.63 -9.70
C HIS A 153 13.54 8.40 -11.19
N GLU A 154 12.59 8.75 -12.07
CA GLU A 154 12.79 8.74 -13.53
C GLU A 154 13.99 9.59 -13.94
N GLU A 155 14.09 10.82 -13.43
CA GLU A 155 15.20 11.71 -13.75
C GLU A 155 16.55 11.13 -13.31
N PHE A 156 16.61 10.53 -12.13
CA PHE A 156 17.81 9.86 -11.62
C PHE A 156 18.25 8.72 -12.53
N HIS A 157 17.31 7.84 -12.93
CA HIS A 157 17.61 6.73 -13.84
C HIS A 157 18.05 7.22 -15.21
N ARG A 158 17.36 8.22 -15.76
CA ARG A 158 17.73 8.82 -17.04
C ARG A 158 19.16 9.39 -17.02
N ARG A 159 19.53 10.13 -15.97
CA ARG A 159 20.89 10.66 -15.82
C ARG A 159 21.93 9.54 -15.72
N ARG A 160 21.67 8.51 -14.90
CA ARG A 160 22.57 7.34 -14.81
C ARG A 160 22.79 6.66 -16.16
N TYR A 161 21.73 6.54 -16.96
CA TYR A 161 21.83 5.96 -18.29
C TYR A 161 22.58 6.84 -19.29
N GLU A 162 22.38 8.15 -19.24
CA GLU A 162 23.15 9.12 -20.03
C GLU A 162 24.64 9.08 -19.67
N ASP A 163 24.95 9.04 -18.39
CA ASP A 163 26.31 8.93 -17.87
C ASP A 163 26.97 7.59 -18.29
N TYR A 164 26.23 6.48 -18.22
CA TYR A 164 26.67 5.18 -18.74
C TYR A 164 26.98 5.24 -20.24
N LYS A 165 26.10 5.86 -21.03
CA LYS A 165 26.33 6.08 -22.48
C LYS A 165 27.54 6.98 -22.76
N ALA A 166 27.84 7.92 -21.88
CA ALA A 166 29.02 8.77 -21.97
C ALA A 166 30.32 8.05 -21.59
N GLY A 167 30.25 6.77 -21.18
CA GLY A 167 31.40 5.96 -20.80
C GLY A 167 31.93 6.27 -19.41
N LEU A 168 31.12 6.89 -18.54
CA LEU A 168 31.44 7.02 -17.12
C LEU A 168 31.36 5.65 -16.44
N ASP A 169 32.24 5.40 -15.46
CA ASP A 169 32.30 4.15 -14.71
C ASP A 169 31.10 4.04 -13.76
N ILE A 170 29.94 3.68 -14.33
CA ILE A 170 28.67 3.52 -13.63
C ILE A 170 28.12 2.15 -13.98
N TYR A 171 27.85 1.36 -12.95
CA TYR A 171 27.17 0.08 -13.09
C TYR A 171 25.66 0.29 -13.09
N LEU A 172 24.99 -0.01 -14.20
CA LEU A 172 23.52 -0.09 -14.25
C LEU A 172 23.07 -1.44 -13.73
N HIS A 173 22.06 -1.45 -12.86
CA HIS A 173 21.41 -2.71 -12.48
C HIS A 173 20.58 -3.27 -13.65
N SER A 174 20.32 -4.58 -13.67
CA SER A 174 19.58 -5.23 -14.78
C SER A 174 18.23 -4.58 -15.08
N GLU A 175 17.49 -4.21 -14.04
CA GLU A 175 16.20 -3.51 -14.15
C GLU A 175 16.35 -2.07 -14.67
N GLU A 176 17.49 -1.42 -14.41
CA GLU A 176 17.82 -0.09 -14.94
C GLU A 176 18.23 -0.18 -16.40
N GLU A 177 18.97 -1.22 -16.78
CA GLU A 177 19.40 -1.47 -18.15
C GLU A 177 18.19 -1.74 -19.05
N GLU A 178 17.31 -2.65 -18.63
CA GLU A 178 16.09 -3.02 -19.35
C GLU A 178 15.11 -1.86 -19.54
N LEU A 179 15.15 -0.86 -18.65
CA LEU A 179 14.33 0.34 -18.82
C LEU A 179 14.62 1.03 -20.15
N PHE A 180 15.87 1.11 -20.60
CA PHE A 180 16.25 1.90 -21.79
C PHE A 180 16.51 1.07 -23.05
N LEU A 181 16.24 -0.23 -22.99
CA LEU A 181 16.36 -1.13 -24.13
C LEU A 181 15.02 -1.27 -24.85
N THR A 182 15.06 -1.45 -26.15
CA THR A 182 13.91 -1.85 -26.95
C THR A 182 13.49 -3.29 -26.61
N ALA A 183 12.26 -3.68 -26.93
CA ALA A 183 11.77 -5.04 -26.65
C ALA A 183 12.64 -6.14 -27.30
N ASP A 184 13.17 -5.89 -28.50
CA ASP A 184 14.09 -6.80 -29.18
C ASP A 184 15.45 -6.86 -28.45
N GLU A 185 15.99 -5.71 -28.03
CA GLU A 185 17.24 -5.68 -27.26
C GLU A 185 17.10 -6.36 -25.89
N ILE A 186 15.95 -6.22 -25.22
CA ILE A 186 15.63 -6.94 -23.98
C ILE A 186 15.62 -8.44 -24.27
N ARG A 187 14.91 -8.90 -25.32
CA ARG A 187 14.86 -10.33 -25.67
C ARG A 187 16.27 -10.89 -25.92
N ASP A 188 17.08 -10.19 -26.70
CA ASP A 188 18.44 -10.60 -27.02
C ASP A 188 19.34 -10.61 -25.77
N LEU A 189 19.15 -9.65 -24.85
CA LEU A 189 19.85 -9.60 -23.57
C LEU A 189 19.46 -10.77 -22.66
N HIS A 190 18.16 -11.09 -22.58
CA HIS A 190 17.66 -12.26 -21.85
C HIS A 190 18.20 -13.56 -22.44
N GLU A 191 18.26 -13.67 -23.77
CA GLU A 191 18.82 -14.84 -24.45
C GLU A 191 20.32 -15.00 -24.18
N LYS A 192 21.09 -13.91 -24.22
CA LYS A 192 22.51 -13.90 -23.83
C LYS A 192 22.72 -14.30 -22.38
N ARG A 193 21.93 -13.74 -21.46
CA ARG A 193 21.95 -14.09 -20.02
C ARG A 193 21.62 -15.58 -19.82
N TYR A 194 20.65 -16.10 -20.56
CA TYR A 194 20.27 -17.51 -20.55
C TYR A 194 21.38 -18.42 -21.05
N GLN A 195 22.04 -18.08 -22.17
CA GLN A 195 23.18 -18.85 -22.69
C GLN A 195 24.38 -18.86 -21.73
N ILE A 196 24.66 -17.73 -21.05
CA ILE A 196 25.72 -17.67 -20.03
C ILE A 196 25.38 -18.56 -18.83
N LEU A 197 24.13 -18.46 -18.34
CA LEU A 197 23.64 -19.33 -17.27
C LEU A 197 23.81 -20.81 -17.65
N GLN A 198 23.38 -21.21 -18.85
CA GLN A 198 23.56 -22.59 -19.34
C GLN A 198 25.02 -23.06 -19.31
N ARG A 199 25.99 -22.18 -19.63
CA ARG A 199 27.42 -22.52 -19.57
C ARG A 199 27.95 -22.66 -18.14
N MET A 200 27.55 -21.77 -17.23
CA MET A 200 27.92 -21.88 -15.81
C MET A 200 27.33 -23.14 -15.16
N VAL A 201 26.16 -23.53 -15.65
CA VAL A 201 25.39 -24.70 -15.25
C VAL A 201 26.10 -26.01 -15.64
N GLU A 202 26.68 -26.08 -16.85
CA GLU A 202 27.45 -27.24 -17.31
C GLU A 202 28.76 -27.42 -16.53
N GLU A 203 29.36 -26.31 -16.04
CA GLU A 203 30.59 -26.35 -15.24
C GLU A 203 30.36 -26.77 -13.77
N GLU A 204 29.21 -26.46 -13.17
CA GLU A 204 28.86 -26.92 -11.80
C GLU A 204 28.56 -28.43 -11.75
N GLU A 205 27.95 -28.99 -12.80
CA GLU A 205 27.60 -30.42 -12.87
C GLU A 205 28.82 -31.35 -12.94
N LEU A 206 30.01 -30.81 -13.27
CA LEU A 206 31.27 -31.55 -13.28
C LEU A 206 31.78 -31.95 -11.88
N PHE A 207 31.25 -31.35 -10.80
CA PHE A 207 31.73 -31.56 -9.43
C PHE A 207 30.65 -32.04 -8.45
N LEU A 208 29.44 -32.33 -8.95
CA LEU A 208 28.28 -32.67 -8.12
C LEU A 208 27.91 -34.15 -8.23
N THR A 209 27.38 -34.70 -7.15
CA THR A 209 26.80 -36.05 -7.15
C THR A 209 25.43 -36.06 -7.85
N ALA A 210 24.99 -37.21 -8.34
CA ALA A 210 23.75 -37.33 -9.12
C ALA A 210 22.49 -36.82 -8.37
N ASP A 211 22.46 -36.92 -7.05
CA ASP A 211 21.35 -36.39 -6.24
C ASP A 211 21.39 -34.86 -6.13
N GLU A 212 22.58 -34.26 -6.06
CA GLU A 212 22.75 -32.81 -6.06
C GLU A 212 22.40 -32.21 -7.43
N ILE A 213 22.76 -32.88 -8.53
CA ILE A 213 22.37 -32.49 -9.89
C ILE A 213 20.84 -32.47 -10.02
N ARG A 214 20.14 -33.48 -9.49
CA ARG A 214 18.67 -33.55 -9.54
C ARG A 214 18.01 -32.40 -8.77
N ASP A 215 18.50 -32.11 -7.57
CA ASP A 215 17.96 -31.03 -6.72
C ASP A 215 18.20 -29.64 -7.35
N LEU A 216 19.33 -29.49 -8.04
CA LEU A 216 19.70 -28.28 -8.77
C LEU A 216 18.84 -28.10 -10.03
N HIS A 217 18.54 -29.18 -10.76
CA HIS A 217 17.59 -29.18 -11.88
C HIS A 217 16.17 -28.79 -11.45
N GLU A 218 15.72 -29.26 -10.28
CA GLU A 218 14.38 -28.95 -9.77
C GLU A 218 14.25 -27.49 -9.31
N LYS A 219 15.27 -26.95 -8.64
CA LYS A 219 15.35 -25.51 -8.35
C LYS A 219 15.45 -24.66 -9.62
N ARG A 220 16.19 -25.11 -10.64
CA ARG A 220 16.30 -24.45 -11.96
C ARG A 220 14.95 -24.37 -12.67
N TYR A 221 14.18 -25.46 -12.68
CA TYR A 221 12.86 -25.48 -13.30
C TYR A 221 11.93 -24.43 -12.66
N GLN A 222 11.99 -24.28 -11.34
CA GLN A 222 11.20 -23.26 -10.62
C GLN A 222 11.66 -21.82 -10.90
N ILE A 223 12.96 -21.58 -11.11
CA ILE A 223 13.48 -20.25 -11.47
C ILE A 223 13.08 -19.89 -12.91
N LEU A 224 13.22 -20.83 -13.85
CA LEU A 224 12.84 -20.62 -15.24
C LEU A 224 11.35 -20.36 -15.40
N GLN A 225 10.49 -21.08 -14.67
CA GLN A 225 9.05 -20.80 -14.65
C GLN A 225 8.68 -19.39 -14.15
N ARG A 226 9.56 -18.75 -13.36
CA ARG A 226 9.36 -17.37 -12.87
C ARG A 226 9.89 -16.31 -13.84
N MET A 227 10.74 -16.70 -14.79
CA MET A 227 11.37 -15.81 -15.77
C MET A 227 10.69 -15.83 -17.13
N VAL A 228 9.92 -16.88 -17.44
CA VAL A 228 9.05 -16.89 -18.64
C VAL A 228 7.89 -15.93 -18.39
N PRO A 229 7.74 -14.83 -19.15
CA PRO A 229 6.57 -13.99 -19.03
C PRO A 229 5.33 -14.81 -19.40
N PRO A 230 4.19 -14.63 -18.71
CA PRO A 230 2.96 -15.31 -19.10
C PRO A 230 2.67 -14.98 -20.56
N ASN A 231 2.38 -16.01 -21.37
CA ASN A 231 1.99 -15.85 -22.76
C ASN A 231 0.96 -14.71 -22.86
N ILE A 232 1.36 -13.64 -23.54
CA ILE A 232 0.46 -12.57 -23.93
C ILE A 232 -0.24 -13.09 -25.19
N ASP A 233 -1.45 -13.61 -25.01
CA ASP A 233 -2.45 -13.68 -26.08
C ASP A 233 -3.01 -12.27 -26.36
#